data_AF-A0A015MGT6-F1
#
_entry.id   AF-A0A015MGT6-F1
#
_cell.length_a   1.000
_cell.length_b   1.000
_cell.length_c   1.000
_cell.angle_alpha   90.00
_cell.angle_beta   90.00
_cell.angle_gamma   90.00
#
_symmetry.space_group_name_H-M   'P 1'
#
loop_
_entity.id
_entity.type
_entity.pdbx_description
1 polymer ?
#
loop_
_entity_poly.entity_id
_entity_poly.type
_entity_poly.pdbx_seq_one_letter_code
_entity_poly.pdbx_strand_id
1 'polypeptide(L)'
;MDKIEIMTKHANLSITVQHNLLKARFPKINYTDSDLSNAIQRIKIISRSNMHNDASDLLIGLVQKKQENPHFFLKFELDADNRLVRVFWMTPEQIILWIKYHDVIINDNTAKTNMYNMPLSLFVGIDNNGRTRLLAQAIVSDETFETYQWILQCAL
;
A
#
# COMPACT_ATOMS: atom_id res chain seq x y z
N MET A 1 1.67 -10.13 22.61
CA MET A 1 1.72 -8.94 21.75
C MET A 1 1.43 -7.72 22.59
N ASP A 2 2.28 -6.70 22.48
CA ASP A 2 2.22 -5.51 23.35
C ASP A 2 1.04 -4.62 22.93
N LYS A 3 0.21 -4.12 23.86
CA LYS A 3 -1.01 -3.37 23.48
C LYS A 3 -0.68 -2.09 22.71
N ILE A 4 0.44 -1.46 23.06
CA ILE A 4 0.97 -0.29 22.36
C ILE A 4 1.35 -0.64 20.92
N GLU A 5 1.85 -1.86 20.68
CA GLU A 5 2.18 -2.35 19.33
C GLU A 5 0.92 -2.47 18.46
N ILE A 6 -0.16 -3.05 18.99
CA ILE A 6 -1.43 -3.14 18.24
C ILE A 6 -1.98 -1.76 17.90
N MET A 7 -2.00 -0.86 18.89
CA MET A 7 -2.53 0.49 18.74
C MET A 7 -1.71 1.35 17.78
N THR A 8 -0.39 1.14 17.76
CA THR A 8 0.57 1.89 16.93
C THR A 8 0.70 1.32 15.52
N LYS A 9 0.87 0.00 15.38
CA LYS A 9 1.19 -0.66 14.11
C LYS A 9 -0.04 -1.04 13.30
N HIS A 10 -1.11 -1.46 13.97
CA HIS A 10 -2.28 -2.04 13.31
C HIS A 10 -3.50 -1.12 13.30
N ALA A 11 -3.67 -0.27 14.31
CA ALA A 11 -4.82 0.64 14.41
C ALA A 11 -4.50 2.11 14.07
N ASN A 12 -3.22 2.45 13.86
CA ASN A 12 -2.73 3.79 13.55
C ASN A 12 -3.31 4.92 14.44
N LEU A 13 -3.48 4.64 15.73
CA LEU A 13 -4.10 5.58 16.68
C LEU A 13 -3.13 6.70 17.07
N SER A 14 -3.64 7.92 17.23
CA SER A 14 -2.85 9.05 17.74
C SER A 14 -2.41 8.81 19.18
N ILE A 15 -1.26 9.40 19.57
CA ILE A 15 -0.70 9.22 20.92
C ILE A 15 -1.71 9.59 22.03
N THR A 16 -2.54 10.61 21.80
CA THR A 16 -3.61 11.04 22.72
C THR A 16 -4.67 9.96 22.90
N VAL A 17 -5.11 9.35 21.80
CA VAL A 17 -6.08 8.24 21.85
C VAL A 17 -5.45 7.02 22.52
N GLN A 18 -4.18 6.74 22.25
CA GLN A 18 -3.46 5.65 22.89
C GLN A 18 -3.34 5.86 24.41
N HIS A 19 -2.95 7.05 24.83
CA HIS A 19 -2.85 7.45 26.23
C HIS A 19 -4.20 7.28 26.96
N ASN A 20 -5.29 7.80 26.39
CA ASN A 20 -6.61 7.72 27.00
C ASN A 20 -7.11 6.28 27.14
N LEU A 21 -6.91 5.44 26.12
CA LEU A 21 -7.29 4.03 26.16
C LEU A 21 -6.46 3.24 27.18
N LEU A 22 -5.16 3.51 27.28
CA LEU A 22 -4.29 2.87 28.26
C LEU A 22 -4.64 3.29 29.69
N LYS A 23 -4.93 4.57 29.91
CA LYS A 23 -5.32 5.11 31.23
C LYS A 23 -6.68 4.56 31.70
N ALA A 24 -7.66 4.47 30.78
CA ALA A 24 -8.95 3.87 31.07
C ALA A 24 -8.84 2.37 31.39
N ARG A 25 -7.96 1.66 30.67
CA ARG A 25 -7.80 0.20 30.80
C ARG A 25 -6.90 -0.22 31.96
N PHE A 26 -5.96 0.63 32.37
CA PHE A 26 -4.99 0.37 33.42
C PHE A 26 -4.85 1.55 34.39
N PRO A 27 -5.90 1.87 35.16
CA PRO A 27 -5.95 3.05 36.01
C PRO A 27 -4.93 3.06 37.16
N LYS A 28 -4.31 1.91 37.46
CA LYS A 28 -3.31 1.74 38.53
C LYS A 28 -1.87 1.84 38.04
N ILE A 29 -1.64 1.89 36.72
CA ILE A 29 -0.30 1.99 36.16
C ILE A 29 0.03 3.47 35.96
N ASN A 30 1.07 3.93 36.66
CA ASN A 30 1.62 5.26 36.46
C ASN A 30 2.72 5.17 35.40
N TYR A 31 2.55 5.90 34.30
CA TYR A 31 3.55 6.09 33.27
C TYR A 31 3.51 7.55 32.82
N THR A 32 4.63 8.08 32.34
CA THR A 32 4.70 9.44 31.82
C THR A 32 4.36 9.48 30.33
N ASP A 33 3.97 10.64 29.81
CA ASP A 33 3.81 10.84 28.36
C ASP A 33 5.10 10.55 27.60
N SER A 34 6.26 10.78 28.24
CA SER A 34 7.57 10.45 27.69
C SER A 34 7.77 8.94 27.55
N ASP A 35 7.31 8.14 28.52
CA ASP A 35 7.39 6.67 28.45
C ASP A 35 6.55 6.12 27.28
N LEU A 36 5.33 6.63 27.11
CA LEU A 36 4.46 6.25 26.00
C LEU A 36 5.06 6.67 24.65
N SER A 37 5.56 7.89 24.55
CA SER A 37 6.23 8.37 23.33
C SER A 37 7.44 7.52 22.97
N ASN A 38 8.29 7.19 23.96
CA ASN A 38 9.46 6.34 23.78
C ASN A 38 9.08 4.91 23.35
N ALA A 39 8.03 4.33 23.94
CA ALA A 39 7.53 3.01 23.56
C ALA A 39 6.99 2.99 22.12
N ILE A 40 6.18 3.98 21.75
CA ILE A 40 5.68 4.15 20.38
C ILE A 40 6.84 4.33 19.39
N GLN A 41 7.84 5.13 19.75
CA GLN A 41 9.01 5.37 18.90
C GLN A 41 9.82 4.08 18.71
N ARG A 42 10.06 3.30 19.77
CA ARG A 42 10.73 1.98 19.67
C ARG A 42 9.97 1.03 18.74
N ILE A 43 8.66 0.92 18.88
CA ILE A 43 7.83 0.08 18.01
C ILE A 43 7.91 0.54 16.55
N LYS A 44 7.86 1.86 16.31
CA LYS A 44 8.03 2.42 14.96
C LYS A 44 9.42 2.14 14.39
N ILE A 45 10.48 2.21 15.20
CA ILE A 45 11.86 1.89 14.78
C ILE A 45 11.98 0.41 14.44
N ILE A 46 11.50 -0.49 15.32
CA ILE A 46 11.53 -1.95 15.09
C ILE A 46 10.73 -2.33 13.85
N SER A 47 9.57 -1.71 13.67
CA SER A 47 8.77 -1.91 12.46
C SER A 47 9.55 -1.49 11.21
N ARG A 48 10.22 -0.33 11.24
CA ARG A 48 11.10 0.15 10.16
C ARG A 48 12.33 -0.71 9.91
N SER A 49 12.95 -1.28 10.93
CA SER A 49 14.11 -2.15 10.75
C SER A 49 13.74 -3.50 10.12
N ASN A 50 12.51 -3.98 10.33
CA ASN A 50 12.01 -5.20 9.72
C ASN A 50 11.49 -4.99 8.27
N MET A 51 11.43 -3.75 7.79
CA MET A 51 10.89 -3.37 6.46
C MET A 51 11.92 -3.44 5.33
N HIS A 52 13.09 -4.03 5.53
CA HIS A 52 14.15 -4.01 4.51
C HIS A 52 13.73 -4.69 3.19
N ASN A 53 12.64 -5.47 3.18
CA ASN A 53 12.27 -6.32 2.05
C ASN A 53 10.83 -6.19 1.54
N ASP A 54 9.93 -5.35 2.08
CA ASP A 54 8.51 -5.37 1.65
C ASP A 54 8.31 -5.15 0.14
N ALA A 55 9.04 -4.17 -0.44
CA ALA A 55 9.00 -3.90 -1.87
C ALA A 55 9.59 -5.05 -2.70
N SER A 56 10.66 -5.67 -2.17
CA SER A 56 11.31 -6.84 -2.77
C SER A 56 10.38 -8.06 -2.74
N ASP A 57 9.74 -8.32 -1.61
CA ASP A 57 8.82 -9.44 -1.40
C ASP A 57 7.58 -9.29 -2.29
N LEU A 58 7.04 -8.07 -2.41
CA LEU A 58 5.97 -7.75 -3.35
C LEU A 58 6.40 -8.07 -4.78
N LEU A 59 7.55 -7.55 -5.21
CA LEU A 59 8.03 -7.74 -6.59
C LEU A 59 8.29 -9.22 -6.89
N ILE A 60 8.95 -9.94 -5.98
CA ILE A 60 9.18 -11.40 -6.10
C ILE A 60 7.85 -12.14 -6.25
N GLY A 61 6.86 -11.83 -5.41
CA GLY A 61 5.55 -12.45 -5.48
C GLY A 61 4.81 -12.16 -6.80
N LEU A 62 4.92 -10.93 -7.32
CA LEU A 62 4.32 -10.55 -8.60
C LEU A 62 5.02 -11.26 -9.78
N VAL A 63 6.35 -11.33 -9.77
CA VAL A 63 7.13 -12.05 -10.77
C VAL A 63 6.79 -13.54 -10.78
N GLN A 64 6.66 -14.15 -9.60
CA GLN A 64 6.24 -15.54 -9.48
C GLN A 64 4.84 -15.75 -10.08
N LYS A 65 3.87 -14.89 -9.76
CA LYS A 65 2.52 -14.96 -10.37
C LYS A 65 2.55 -14.82 -11.90
N LYS A 66 3.44 -13.98 -12.43
CA LYS A 66 3.65 -13.84 -13.88
C LYS A 66 4.24 -15.10 -14.52
N GLN A 67 5.14 -15.79 -13.83
CA GLN A 67 5.71 -17.06 -14.30
C GLN A 67 4.68 -18.20 -14.26
N GLU A 68 3.85 -18.24 -13.22
CA GLU A 68 2.77 -19.23 -13.06
C GLU A 68 1.66 -19.04 -14.11
N ASN A 69 1.33 -17.79 -14.46
CA ASN A 69 0.32 -17.49 -15.45
C ASN A 69 0.80 -16.42 -16.44
N PRO A 70 1.07 -16.79 -17.70
CA PRO A 70 1.48 -15.84 -18.74
C PRO A 70 0.48 -14.71 -19.00
N HIS A 71 -0.81 -14.91 -18.69
CA HIS A 71 -1.83 -13.88 -18.81
C HIS A 71 -1.81 -12.85 -17.68
N PHE A 72 -1.11 -13.08 -16.57
CA PHE A 72 -0.90 -12.03 -15.57
C PHE A 72 -0.11 -10.89 -16.22
N PHE A 73 -0.50 -9.63 -16.07
CA PHE A 73 0.27 -8.49 -16.57
C PHE A 73 1.13 -7.91 -15.46
N LEU A 74 2.41 -7.66 -15.73
CA LEU A 74 3.35 -7.05 -14.79
C LEU A 74 4.34 -6.18 -15.57
N LYS A 75 4.47 -4.92 -15.15
CA LYS A 75 5.53 -4.01 -15.58
C LYS A 75 6.08 -3.30 -14.35
N PHE A 76 7.39 -3.14 -14.27
CA PHE A 76 8.03 -2.43 -13.17
C PHE A 76 9.31 -1.75 -13.62
N GLU A 77 9.74 -0.76 -12.84
CA GLU A 77 10.99 -0.03 -13.03
C GLU A 77 11.74 0.04 -11.70
N LEU A 78 13.05 -0.16 -11.78
CA LEU A 78 13.99 0.04 -10.68
C LEU A 78 14.84 1.28 -10.95
N ASP A 79 15.22 2.01 -9.90
CA ASP A 79 16.21 3.07 -10.01
C ASP A 79 17.65 2.54 -10.05
N ALA A 80 18.62 3.46 -10.11
CA ALA A 80 20.05 3.12 -10.13
C ALA A 80 20.53 2.38 -8.86
N ASP A 81 19.80 2.48 -7.75
CA ASP A 81 20.08 1.81 -6.48
C ASP A 81 19.29 0.50 -6.33
N ASN A 82 18.66 0.00 -7.41
CA ASN A 82 17.78 -1.17 -7.43
C ASN A 82 16.53 -1.05 -6.55
N ARG A 83 16.07 0.18 -6.27
CA ARG A 83 14.81 0.38 -5.53
C ARG A 83 13.64 0.37 -6.50
N LEU A 84 12.55 -0.28 -6.10
CA LEU A 84 11.31 -0.29 -6.86
C LEU A 84 10.69 1.10 -6.89
N VAL A 85 10.71 1.75 -8.06
CA VAL A 85 10.17 3.11 -8.23
C VAL A 85 8.80 3.13 -8.88
N ARG A 86 8.49 2.14 -9.71
CA ARG A 86 7.18 1.97 -10.35
C ARG A 86 6.86 0.50 -10.49
N VAL A 87 5.63 0.11 -10.20
CA VAL A 87 5.11 -1.22 -10.47
C VAL A 87 3.64 -1.12 -10.86
N PHE A 88 3.26 -1.82 -11.93
CA PHE A 88 1.92 -1.90 -12.46
C PHE A 88 1.60 -3.36 -12.72
N TRP A 89 0.41 -3.81 -12.33
CA TRP A 89 -0.01 -5.17 -12.61
C TRP A 89 -1.52 -5.31 -12.77
N MET A 90 -1.90 -6.35 -13.51
CA MET A 90 -3.27 -6.82 -13.62
C MET A 90 -3.26 -8.35 -13.46
N THR A 91 -4.18 -8.89 -12.66
CA THR A 91 -4.42 -10.34 -12.69
C THR A 91 -5.11 -10.74 -14.00
N PRO A 92 -5.10 -12.03 -14.40
CA PRO A 92 -5.85 -12.50 -15.56
C PRO A 92 -7.33 -12.10 -15.53
N GLU A 93 -7.96 -12.18 -14.36
CA GLU A 93 -9.37 -11.78 -14.16
C GLU A 93 -9.55 -10.27 -14.36
N GLN A 94 -8.60 -9.48 -13.89
CA GLN A 94 -8.60 -8.03 -14.07
C GLN A 94 -8.47 -7.63 -15.54
N ILE A 95 -7.66 -8.36 -16.32
CA ILE A 95 -7.56 -8.15 -17.78
C ILE A 95 -8.89 -8.47 -18.48
N ILE A 96 -9.56 -9.55 -18.08
CA ILE A 96 -10.89 -9.89 -18.61
C ILE A 96 -11.89 -8.79 -18.28
N LEU A 97 -11.87 -8.28 -17.04
CA LEU A 97 -12.72 -7.16 -16.64
C LEU A 97 -12.38 -5.87 -17.40
N TRP A 98 -11.09 -5.58 -17.61
CA TRP A 98 -10.62 -4.45 -18.39
C TRP A 98 -11.19 -4.52 -19.80
N ILE A 99 -10.97 -5.63 -20.53
CA ILE A 99 -11.49 -5.82 -21.89
C ILE A 99 -13.02 -5.68 -21.95
N LYS A 100 -13.74 -6.06 -20.89
CA LYS A 100 -15.20 -6.01 -20.87
C LYS A 100 -15.78 -4.66 -20.47
N TYR A 101 -15.07 -3.88 -19.65
CA TYR A 101 -15.60 -2.69 -18.97
C TYR A 101 -14.70 -1.45 -19.14
N HIS A 102 -13.82 -1.42 -20.15
CA HIS A 102 -12.90 -0.29 -20.38
C HIS A 102 -13.58 0.98 -20.93
N ASP A 103 -14.88 0.92 -21.25
CA ASP A 103 -15.60 2.06 -21.85
C ASP A 103 -15.60 3.29 -20.94
N VAL A 104 -15.69 3.07 -19.62
CA VAL A 104 -15.61 4.12 -18.60
C VAL A 104 -14.74 3.61 -17.46
N ILE A 105 -13.56 4.23 -17.31
CA ILE A 105 -12.60 3.90 -16.25
C ILE A 105 -12.40 5.13 -15.36
N ILE A 106 -12.51 4.91 -14.06
CA ILE A 106 -12.19 5.88 -13.03
C ILE A 106 -10.80 5.54 -12.50
N ASN A 107 -9.86 6.47 -12.61
CA ASN A 107 -8.56 6.36 -11.95
C ASN A 107 -8.61 7.11 -10.63
N ASP A 108 -8.43 6.40 -9.52
CA ASP A 108 -8.30 6.97 -8.18
C ASP A 108 -6.83 6.94 -7.75
N ASN A 109 -6.27 8.12 -7.50
CA ASN A 109 -4.89 8.25 -7.04
C ASN A 109 -4.91 8.60 -5.55
N THR A 110 -4.66 7.60 -4.71
CA THR A 110 -4.53 7.81 -3.27
C THR A 110 -3.07 8.12 -2.94
N ALA A 111 -2.82 9.39 -2.72
CA ALA A 111 -1.51 9.90 -2.34
C ALA A 111 -1.20 9.55 -0.88
N LYS A 112 0.01 9.06 -0.62
CA LYS A 112 0.70 9.19 0.68
C LYS A 112 0.00 8.55 1.90
N THR A 113 -0.90 7.59 1.66
CA THR A 113 -1.61 6.86 2.73
C THR A 113 -0.87 5.60 3.19
N ASN A 114 0.06 5.06 2.38
CA ASN A 114 0.91 3.96 2.81
C ASN A 114 2.13 4.47 3.61
N MET A 115 2.72 3.59 4.41
CA MET A 115 3.86 3.91 5.27
C MET A 115 5.14 4.27 4.49
N TYR A 116 5.14 4.07 3.18
CA TYR A 116 6.22 4.40 2.25
C TYR A 116 6.01 5.76 1.56
N ASN A 117 4.89 6.44 1.84
CA ASN A 117 4.52 7.71 1.21
C ASN A 117 4.45 7.62 -0.33
N MET A 118 4.23 6.42 -0.86
CA MET A 118 4.15 6.13 -2.29
C MET A 118 2.70 6.25 -2.77
N PRO A 119 2.43 6.98 -3.86
CA PRO A 119 1.10 7.00 -4.47
C PRO A 119 0.65 5.61 -4.95
N LEU A 120 -0.62 5.30 -4.68
CA LEU A 120 -1.33 4.14 -5.22
C LEU A 120 -2.37 4.63 -6.24
N SER A 121 -2.23 4.20 -7.48
CA SER A 121 -3.17 4.44 -8.57
C SER A 121 -4.04 3.20 -8.77
N LEU A 122 -5.37 3.37 -8.67
CA LEU A 122 -6.35 2.31 -8.84
C LEU A 122 -7.23 2.62 -10.05
N PHE A 123 -7.30 1.68 -10.99
CA PHE A 123 -8.20 1.76 -12.13
C PHE A 123 -9.45 0.97 -11.82
N VAL A 124 -10.59 1.63 -11.88
CA VAL A 124 -11.86 1.11 -11.40
C VAL A 124 -12.93 1.27 -12.47
N GLY A 125 -13.67 0.19 -12.73
CA GLY A 125 -14.82 0.18 -13.62
C GLY A 125 -16.11 -0.18 -12.88
N ILE A 126 -17.24 0.01 -13.54
CA ILE A 126 -18.56 -0.42 -13.06
C ILE A 126 -19.05 -1.57 -13.94
N ASP A 127 -19.39 -2.70 -13.33
CA ASP A 127 -19.95 -3.83 -14.08
C ASP A 127 -21.45 -3.64 -14.40
N ASN A 128 -22.03 -4.58 -15.17
CA ASN A 128 -23.44 -4.54 -15.57
C ASN A 128 -24.43 -4.57 -14.41
N ASN A 129 -23.98 -4.92 -13.21
CA ASN A 129 -24.79 -4.96 -11.99
C ASN A 129 -24.58 -3.70 -11.14
N GLY A 130 -23.91 -2.67 -11.68
CA GLY A 130 -23.61 -1.43 -10.98
C GLY A 130 -22.53 -1.60 -9.90
N ARG A 131 -21.73 -2.68 -9.93
CA ARG A 131 -20.71 -2.94 -8.91
C ARG A 131 -19.36 -2.39 -9.33
N THR A 132 -18.70 -1.72 -8.39
CA THR A 132 -17.31 -1.28 -8.50
C THR A 132 -16.36 -2.45 -8.62
N ARG A 133 -15.52 -2.47 -9.67
CA ARG A 133 -14.52 -3.50 -9.95
C ARG A 133 -13.14 -2.88 -10.12
N LEU A 134 -12.15 -3.44 -9.43
CA LEU A 134 -10.75 -3.07 -9.64
C LEU A 134 -10.22 -3.73 -10.92
N LEU A 135 -9.86 -2.93 -11.91
CA LEU A 135 -9.42 -3.36 -13.24
C LEU A 135 -7.89 -3.38 -13.36
N ALA A 136 -7.19 -2.51 -12.64
CA ALA A 136 -5.73 -2.49 -12.60
C ALA A 136 -5.23 -1.65 -11.43
N GLN A 137 -3.95 -1.78 -11.11
CA GLN A 137 -3.33 -1.00 -10.06
C GLN A 137 -1.85 -0.74 -10.32
N ALA A 138 -1.38 0.39 -9.80
CA ALA A 138 0.01 0.79 -9.84
C ALA A 138 0.47 1.39 -8.51
N ILE A 139 1.70 1.08 -8.10
CA ILE A 139 2.38 1.75 -7.00
C ILE A 139 3.58 2.47 -7.59
N VAL A 140 3.72 3.76 -7.29
CA VAL A 140 4.78 4.61 -7.83
C VAL A 140 5.43 5.44 -6.74
N SER A 141 6.66 5.90 -6.97
CA SER A 141 7.44 6.65 -5.98
C SER A 141 7.19 8.16 -5.99
N ASP A 142 6.59 8.69 -7.06
CA ASP A 142 6.32 10.12 -7.22
C ASP A 142 5.00 10.38 -7.99
N GLU A 143 4.57 11.64 -8.00
CA GLU A 143 3.34 12.12 -8.67
C GLU A 143 3.69 13.01 -9.87
N THR A 144 4.73 12.65 -10.63
CA THR A 144 5.17 13.41 -11.81
C THR A 144 4.33 13.10 -13.05
N PHE A 145 4.35 14.02 -14.02
CA PHE A 145 3.70 13.81 -15.32
C PHE A 145 4.22 12.54 -16.00
N GLU A 146 5.53 12.32 -15.97
CA GLU A 146 6.21 11.17 -16.57
C GLU A 146 5.74 9.86 -15.93
N THR A 147 5.55 9.86 -14.61
CA THR A 147 5.02 8.70 -13.88
C THR A 147 3.57 8.40 -14.28
N TYR A 148 2.70 9.41 -14.36
CA TYR A 148 1.32 9.17 -14.80
C TYR A 148 1.22 8.78 -16.27
N GLN A 149 2.06 9.34 -17.14
CA GLN A 149 2.18 8.90 -18.51
C GLN A 149 2.59 7.42 -18.59
N TRP A 150 3.57 7.00 -17.78
CA TRP A 150 3.99 5.61 -17.70
C TRP A 150 2.86 4.68 -17.24
N ILE A 151 2.08 5.08 -16.23
CA ILE A 151 0.92 4.31 -15.75
C ILE A 151 -0.10 4.16 -16.88
N LEU A 152 -0.45 5.25 -17.57
CA LEU A 152 -1.43 5.22 -18.66
C LEU A 152 -0.94 4.37 -19.84
N GLN A 153 0.34 4.39 -20.18
CA GLN A 153 0.94 3.52 -21.19
C GLN A 153 0.93 2.03 -20.82
N CYS A 154 0.77 1.68 -19.53
CA CYS A 154 0.57 0.29 -19.14
C CYS A 154 -0.89 -0.17 -19.35
N ALA A 155 -1.81 0.78 -19.36
CA ALA A 155 -3.25 0.56 -19.36
C ALA A 155 -3.91 0.71 -20.75
N LEU A 156 -3.30 1.53 -21.62
CA LEU A 156 -3.72 1.83 -23.00
C LEU A 156 -2.94 0.97 -24.01
#